data_AF-A0A9E4A5Z1-F1
#
_entry.id   AF-A0A9E4A5Z1-F1
#
_cell.length_a   1.000
_cell.length_b   1.000
_cell.length_c   1.000
_cell.angle_alpha   90.00
_cell.angle_beta   90.00
_cell.angle_gamma   90.00
#
_symmetry.space_group_name_H-M   'P 1'
#
loop_
_entity.id
_entity.type
_entity.pdbx_description
1 polymer ?
#
loop_
_entity_poly.entity_id
_entity_poly.type
_entity_poly.pdbx_seq_one_letter_code
_entity_poly.pdbx_strand_id
1 'polypeptide(L)'
;REEIRVMRLVGATYWYIRVPLIAQGVFLGLIGSLSGVVSFYTLFRIFVPRISQIQFIPLDQISLIILGGVLLGLLGSVSPIRRYVNV
;
A
#
# COMPACT_ATOMS: atom_id res chain seq x y z
N ARG A 1 16.07 -3.85 -8.97
CA ARG A 1 17.51 -4.16 -8.80
C ARG A 1 18.39 -2.95 -9.09
N GLU A 2 18.06 -2.12 -10.09
CA GLU A 2 18.83 -0.90 -10.40
C GLU A 2 18.82 0.12 -9.27
N GLU A 3 17.69 0.43 -8.63
CA GLU A 3 17.67 1.38 -7.49
C GLU A 3 18.59 0.95 -6.34
N ILE A 4 18.50 -0.32 -5.91
CA ILE A 4 19.38 -0.86 -4.87
C ILE A 4 20.85 -0.84 -5.32
N ARG A 5 21.13 -1.10 -6.60
CA ARG A 5 22.48 -1.03 -7.17
C ARG A 5 23.01 0.40 -7.18
N VAL A 6 22.19 1.38 -7.57
CA VAL A 6 22.54 2.81 -7.51
C VAL A 6 22.83 3.22 -6.07
N MET A 7 21.99 2.84 -5.12
CA MET A 7 22.24 3.16 -3.70
C MET A 7 23.52 2.51 -3.18
N ARG A 8 23.83 1.27 -3.59
CA ARG A 8 25.11 0.61 -3.25
C ARG A 8 26.32 1.30 -3.91
N LEU A 9 26.18 1.84 -5.12
CA LEU A 9 27.26 2.57 -5.82
C LEU A 9 27.66 3.87 -5.12
N VAL A 10 26.73 4.50 -4.39
CA VAL A 10 27.00 5.71 -3.58
C VAL A 10 27.52 5.34 -2.17
N GLY A 11 27.80 4.07 -1.89
CA GLY A 11 28.33 3.61 -0.60
C GLY A 11 27.29 3.59 0.54
N ALA A 12 26.00 3.57 0.21
CA ALA A 12 24.94 3.60 1.21
C ALA A 12 24.93 2.35 2.12
N THR A 13 24.92 2.57 3.43
CA THR A 13 24.75 1.50 4.44
C THR A 13 23.39 0.81 4.30
N TYR A 14 23.28 -0.45 4.74
CA TYR A 14 22.04 -1.25 4.69
C TYR A 14 20.78 -0.53 5.16
N TRP A 15 20.90 0.31 6.19
CA TRP A 15 19.79 1.07 6.76
C TRP A 15 19.31 2.19 5.81
N TYR A 16 20.23 2.84 5.11
CA TYR A 16 19.94 3.90 4.14
C TYR A 16 19.20 3.41 2.90
N ILE A 17 19.39 2.15 2.52
CA ILE A 17 18.64 1.52 1.42
C ILE A 17 17.21 1.18 1.86
N ARG A 18 17.03 0.86 3.15
CA ARG A 18 15.77 0.33 3.68
C ARG A 18 14.70 1.41 3.84
N VAL A 19 15.08 2.56 4.39
CA VAL A 19 14.15 3.69 4.64
C VAL A 19 13.40 4.14 3.38
N PRO A 20 14.06 4.48 2.26
CA PRO A 20 13.37 4.93 1.06
C PRO A 20 12.50 3.82 0.45
N LEU A 21 12.92 2.55 0.55
CA LEU A 21 12.11 1.43 0.07
C LEU A 21 10.84 1.23 0.90
N ILE A 22 10.95 1.30 2.23
CA ILE A 22 9.79 1.22 3.13
C ILE A 22 8.84 2.39 2.85
N ALA A 23 9.37 3.59 2.67
CA ALA A 23 8.58 4.76 2.32
C ALA A 23 7.80 4.57 1.01
N GLN A 24 8.45 4.07 -0.05
CA GLN A 24 7.78 3.73 -1.32
C GLN A 24 6.60 2.75 -1.10
N GLY A 25 6.79 1.73 -0.25
CA GLY A 25 5.74 0.77 0.11
C GLY A 25 4.55 1.39 0.84
N VAL A 26 4.82 2.29 1.79
CA VAL A 26 3.78 3.06 2.49
C VAL A 26 2.99 3.92 1.51
N PHE A 27 3.68 4.67 0.65
CA PHE A 27 3.02 5.50 -0.36
C PHE A 27 2.15 4.67 -1.30
N LEU A 28 2.64 3.50 -1.74
CA LEU A 28 1.87 2.59 -2.57
C LEU A 28 0.63 2.05 -1.84
N GLY A 29 0.77 1.67 -0.56
CA GLY A 29 -0.33 1.19 0.28
C GLY A 29 -1.39 2.26 0.57
N LEU A 30 -0.97 3.50 0.79
CA LEU A 30 -1.87 4.66 0.93
C LEU A 30 -2.65 4.91 -0.36
N ILE A 31 -1.96 5.01 -1.50
CA ILE A 31 -2.61 5.27 -2.80
C ILE A 31 -3.53 4.10 -3.18
N GLY A 32 -3.10 2.86 -2.95
CA GLY A 32 -3.88 1.66 -3.22
C GLY A 32 -5.17 1.58 -2.38
N SER A 33 -5.08 1.88 -1.09
CA SER A 33 -6.28 1.89 -0.23
C SER A 33 -7.23 3.04 -0.55
N LEU A 34 -6.73 4.26 -0.80
CA LEU A 34 -7.53 5.40 -1.24
C LEU A 34 -8.25 5.12 -2.56
N SER A 35 -7.52 4.64 -3.57
CA SER A 35 -8.11 4.28 -4.86
C SER A 35 -9.12 3.15 -4.74
N GLY A 36 -8.86 2.13 -3.91
CA GLY A 36 -9.81 1.05 -3.61
C GLY A 36 -11.12 1.56 -2.99
N VAL A 37 -11.04 2.46 -2.01
CA VAL A 37 -12.24 3.07 -1.37
C VAL A 37 -13.03 3.89 -2.40
N VAL A 38 -12.36 4.66 -3.25
CA VAL A 38 -13.01 5.44 -4.32
C VAL A 38 -13.68 4.53 -5.35
N SER A 39 -13.00 3.48 -5.80
CA SER A 39 -13.57 2.48 -6.70
C SER A 39 -14.77 1.78 -6.06
N PHE A 40 -14.70 1.43 -4.78
CA PHE A 40 -15.83 0.82 -4.07
C PHE A 40 -17.01 1.79 -3.95
N TYR A 41 -16.76 3.06 -3.63
CA TYR A 41 -17.80 4.10 -3.55
C TYR A 41 -18.51 4.29 -4.91
N THR A 42 -17.76 4.32 -6.00
CA THR A 42 -18.33 4.47 -7.35
C THR A 42 -19.15 3.26 -7.76
N LEU A 43 -18.67 2.04 -7.49
CA LEU A 43 -19.45 0.81 -7.69
C LEU A 43 -20.73 0.83 -6.86
N PHE A 44 -20.64 1.17 -5.57
CA PHE A 44 -21.79 1.24 -4.67
C PHE A 44 -22.85 2.20 -5.23
N ARG A 45 -22.45 3.40 -5.67
CA ARG A 45 -23.37 4.41 -6.24
C ARG A 45 -24.10 3.91 -7.50
N ILE A 46 -23.46 3.07 -8.32
CA ILE A 46 -24.05 2.54 -9.56
C ILE A 46 -25.04 1.39 -9.26
N PHE A 47 -24.71 0.52 -8.31
CA PHE A 47 -25.47 -0.70 -8.04
C PHE A 47 -26.63 -0.51 -7.04
N VAL A 48 -26.47 0.35 -6.04
CA VAL A 48 -27.46 0.57 -4.97
C VAL A 48 -28.80 1.14 -5.42
N PRO A 49 -28.92 2.00 -6.45
CA PRO A 49 -30.25 2.40 -6.92
C PRO A 49 -31.09 1.23 -7.48
N ARG A 50 -30.51 0.05 -7.71
CA ARG A 50 -31.23 -1.17 -8.13
C ARG A 50 -31.60 -2.11 -6.98
N ILE A 51 -31.02 -1.94 -5.79
CA ILE A 51 -31.14 -2.88 -4.68
C ILE A 51 -31.40 -2.09 -3.40
N SER A 52 -32.67 -1.92 -3.10
CA SER A 52 -33.22 -1.18 -1.96
C SER A 52 -32.50 -1.51 -0.64
N GLN A 53 -32.22 -0.47 0.15
CA GLN A 53 -31.93 -0.52 1.60
C GLN A 53 -30.60 -1.13 2.09
N ILE A 54 -29.50 -1.02 1.34
CA ILE A 54 -28.16 -1.32 1.90
C ILE A 54 -27.53 -0.04 2.42
N GLN A 55 -27.25 0.04 3.73
CA GLN A 55 -26.52 1.15 4.33
C GLN A 55 -25.06 1.16 3.85
N PHE A 56 -24.53 2.36 3.61
CA PHE A 56 -23.14 2.56 3.23
C PHE A 56 -22.19 2.04 4.32
N ILE A 57 -21.01 1.57 3.94
CA ILE A 57 -19.97 1.09 4.86
C ILE A 57 -19.70 2.17 5.94
N PRO A 58 -19.73 1.81 7.25
CA PRO A 58 -19.46 2.77 8.33
C PRO A 58 -18.01 3.28 8.28
N LEU A 59 -17.79 4.51 8.77
CA LEU A 59 -16.45 5.15 8.74
C LEU A 59 -15.36 4.30 9.42
N ASP A 60 -15.72 3.52 10.44
CA ASP A 60 -14.79 2.63 11.15
C ASP A 60 -14.17 1.59 10.22
N GLN A 61 -14.95 1.00 9.31
CA GLN A 61 -14.45 0.02 8.35
C GLN A 61 -13.55 0.65 7.28
N ILE A 62 -13.81 1.89 6.87
CA ILE A 62 -12.96 2.63 5.93
C ILE A 62 -11.57 2.86 6.56
N SER A 63 -11.54 3.26 7.84
CA SER A 63 -10.28 3.45 8.55
C SER A 63 -9.46 2.16 8.64
N LEU A 64 -10.12 1.02 8.90
CA LEU A 64 -9.49 -0.31 8.91
C LEU A 64 -8.93 -0.71 7.54
N ILE A 65 -9.64 -0.41 6.45
CA ILE A 65 -9.17 -0.70 5.09
C ILE A 65 -7.92 0.12 4.75
N ILE A 66 -7.90 1.40 5.11
CA ILE A 66 -6.73 2.26 4.90
C ILE A 66 -5.55 1.76 5.73
N LEU A 67 -5.77 1.47 7.02
CA LEU A 67 -4.74 0.97 7.92
C LEU A 67 -4.20 -0.39 7.43
N GLY A 68 -5.09 -1.28 7.00
CA GLY A 68 -4.72 -2.56 6.39
C GLY A 68 -3.93 -2.40 5.09
N GLY A 69 -4.33 -1.50 4.20
CA GLY A 69 -3.61 -1.22 2.95
C GLY A 69 -2.21 -0.66 3.18
N VAL A 70 -2.03 0.22 4.17
CA VAL A 70 -0.73 0.73 4.59
C VAL A 70 0.13 -0.38 5.20
N LEU A 71 -0.44 -1.21 6.08
CA LEU A 71 0.27 -2.34 6.68
C LEU A 71 0.71 -3.37 5.61
N LEU A 72 -0.15 -3.66 4.65
CA LEU A 72 0.20 -4.52 3.52
C LEU A 72 1.28 -3.89 2.62
N GLY A 73 1.23 -2.58 2.38
CA GLY A 73 2.29 -1.85 1.67
C GLY A 73 3.64 -1.89 2.39
N LEU A 74 3.62 -1.74 3.73
CA LEU A 74 4.78 -1.90 4.60
C LEU A 74 5.36 -3.32 4.52
N LEU A 75 4.52 -4.34 4.75
CA LEU A 75 4.94 -5.75 4.71
C LEU A 75 5.44 -6.16 3.31
N GLY A 76 4.76 -5.69 2.27
CA GLY A 76 5.13 -5.90 0.87
C GLY A 76 6.50 -5.31 0.53
N SER A 77 6.84 -4.14 1.08
CA SER A 77 8.15 -3.52 0.90
C SER A 77 9.28 -4.20 1.67
N VAL A 78 8.97 -4.85 2.80
CA VAL A 78 9.97 -5.64 3.56
C VAL A 78 10.31 -6.98 2.88
N SER A 79 9.39 -7.53 2.10
CA SER A 79 9.55 -8.82 1.41
C SER A 79 10.72 -8.88 0.40
N PRO A 80 10.92 -7.90 -0.52
CA PRO A 80 12.08 -7.90 -1.41
C PRO A 80 13.42 -7.81 -0.66
N ILE A 81 13.47 -7.17 0.51
CA ILE A 81 14.70 -7.10 1.31
C ILE A 81 15.12 -8.50 1.78
N ARG A 82 14.19 -9.36 2.20
CA ARG A 82 14.54 -10.72 2.65
C ARG A 82 14.97 -11.63 1.49
N ARG A 83 14.43 -11.43 0.29
CA ARG A 83 14.71 -12.30 -0.87
C ARG A 83 15.96 -11.92 -1.67
N TYR A 84 16.40 -10.66 -1.61
CA TYR A 84 17.52 -10.16 -2.44
C TYR A 84 18.79 -9.81 -1.66
N VAL A 85 18.82 -10.12 -0.37
CA VAL A 85 20.01 -10.00 0.49
C VAL A 85 20.78 -11.32 0.62
N ASN A 86 20.13 -12.45 0.30
CA ASN A 86 20.73 -13.78 0.30
C ASN A 86 21.10 -14.28 -1.12
N VAL A 87 21.38 -13.37 -2.06
CA VAL A 87 21.99 -13.68 -3.38
C VAL A 87 23.03 -12.64 -3.73
#